data_AF-A0A536FYE4-F1
#
_entry.id   AF-A0A536FYE4-F1
#
_cell.length_a   1.000
_cell.length_b   1.000
_cell.length_c   1.000
_cell.angle_alpha   90.00
_cell.angle_beta   90.00
_cell.angle_gamma   90.00
#
_symmetry.space_group_name_H-M   'P 1'
#
loop_
_entity.id
_entity.type
_entity.pdbx_description
1 polymer ?
#
loop_
_entity_poly.entity_id
_entity_poly.type
_entity_poly.pdbx_seq_one_letter_code
_entity_poly.pdbx_strand_id
1 'polypeptide(L)'
;MTDEEIFIVSDLHLGDGEGEAADRIVGDRARHFASFVRWLAENVGPATPRRLVLLGDTLDLPTHASGSGVDGIRRWEGAAAAAVERIADAHPAPFDALSSFAVSGARLELLAGNHDVALQLPPVRQVLLDRLGGDRGAVGWHPWSLHLRGLLWAEHGSQHHDLHAIPEWLSPPASRSTWGLPPGRAIEALSVVAARGRGPSRQLAAASVAVATDVLASAFARPA
;
A
#
# COMPACT_ATOMS: atom_id res chain seq x y z
N MET A 1 23.30 26.37 0.03
CA MET A 1 22.48 25.30 -0.57
C MET A 1 22.35 24.22 0.48
N THR A 2 21.15 23.81 0.80
CA THR A 2 20.92 22.68 1.73
C THR A 2 20.87 21.41 0.89
N ASP A 3 21.72 20.44 1.17
CA ASP A 3 21.67 19.13 0.52
C ASP A 3 20.58 18.31 1.22
N GLU A 4 19.39 18.23 0.60
CA GLU A 4 18.31 17.36 1.08
C GLU A 4 18.73 15.90 0.87
N GLU A 5 18.71 15.09 1.93
CA GLU A 5 18.93 13.65 1.83
C GLU A 5 17.61 12.93 1.54
N ILE A 6 17.58 12.14 0.47
CA ILE A 6 16.39 11.39 0.05
C ILE A 6 16.62 9.90 0.28
N PHE A 7 15.76 9.29 1.09
CA PHE A 7 15.73 7.87 1.39
C PHE A 7 14.51 7.25 0.73
N ILE A 8 14.69 6.11 0.06
CA ILE A 8 13.62 5.41 -0.67
C ILE A 8 13.53 3.99 -0.13
N VAL A 9 12.32 3.59 0.28
CA VAL A 9 12.00 2.25 0.78
C VAL A 9 10.73 1.78 0.06
N SER A 10 10.67 0.52 -0.34
CA SER A 10 9.54 -0.07 -1.07
C SER A 10 9.18 -1.44 -0.51
N ASP A 11 8.00 -1.96 -0.84
CA ASP A 11 7.59 -3.36 -0.66
C ASP A 11 7.65 -3.83 0.81
N LEU A 12 7.21 -2.97 1.73
CA LEU A 12 7.12 -3.34 3.14
C LEU A 12 6.01 -4.37 3.39
N HIS A 13 4.90 -4.31 2.65
CA HIS A 13 3.75 -5.22 2.77
C HIS A 13 3.36 -5.46 4.24
N LEU A 14 3.07 -4.37 4.96
CA LEU A 14 2.55 -4.46 6.32
C LEU A 14 1.10 -4.96 6.26
N GLY A 15 0.87 -6.12 6.86
CA GLY A 15 -0.43 -6.78 6.92
C GLY A 15 -1.18 -6.51 8.22
N ASP A 16 -2.31 -7.19 8.44
CA ASP A 16 -3.11 -7.08 9.67
C ASP A 16 -2.60 -8.00 10.80
N GLY A 17 -1.36 -8.51 10.69
CA GLY A 17 -0.74 -9.37 11.68
C GLY A 17 -1.22 -10.82 11.69
N GLU A 18 -2.06 -11.26 10.74
CA GLU A 18 -2.54 -12.65 10.64
C GLU A 18 -1.50 -13.67 10.11
N GLY A 19 -0.20 -13.38 10.23
CA GLY A 19 0.92 -14.30 10.04
C GLY A 19 1.91 -13.94 8.92
N GLU A 20 3.13 -14.46 9.02
CA GLU A 20 4.28 -14.11 8.13
C GLU A 20 4.06 -14.38 6.64
N ALA A 21 3.15 -15.28 6.29
CA ALA A 21 2.84 -15.61 4.90
C ALA A 21 2.08 -14.47 4.18
N ALA A 22 1.41 -13.60 4.94
CA ALA A 22 0.66 -12.46 4.43
C ALA A 22 1.33 -11.11 4.78
N ASP A 23 2.44 -11.13 5.51
CA ASP A 23 3.04 -9.94 6.11
C ASP A 23 4.58 -10.05 6.07
N ARG A 24 5.22 -9.22 5.25
CA ARG A 24 6.66 -9.37 4.96
C ARG A 24 7.55 -8.80 6.05
N ILE A 25 7.03 -7.85 6.83
CA ILE A 25 7.77 -7.06 7.83
C ILE A 25 7.14 -7.26 9.22
N VAL A 26 7.43 -8.43 9.80
CA VAL A 26 7.08 -8.79 11.19
C VAL A 26 8.31 -8.89 12.09
N GLY A 27 8.09 -8.98 13.40
CA GLY A 27 9.12 -9.29 14.39
C GLY A 27 10.33 -8.36 14.30
N ASP A 28 11.53 -8.94 14.14
CA ASP A 28 12.78 -8.17 14.07
C ASP A 28 12.87 -7.26 12.84
N ARG A 29 12.25 -7.64 11.70
CA ARG A 29 12.23 -6.77 10.52
C ARG A 29 11.44 -5.49 10.77
N ALA A 30 10.30 -5.59 11.43
CA ALA A 30 9.51 -4.44 11.85
C ALA A 30 10.30 -3.53 12.81
N ARG A 31 11.06 -4.13 13.75
CA ARG A 31 11.94 -3.39 14.66
C ARG A 31 13.10 -2.70 13.92
N HIS A 32 13.73 -3.38 12.97
CA HIS A 32 14.81 -2.78 12.17
C HIS A 32 14.32 -1.60 11.33
N PHE A 33 13.18 -1.75 10.66
CA PHE A 33 12.57 -0.64 9.93
C PHE A 33 12.24 0.54 10.86
N ALA A 34 11.60 0.27 12.01
CA ALA A 34 11.30 1.30 12.99
C ALA A 34 12.57 2.02 13.50
N SER A 35 13.63 1.27 13.81
CA SER A 35 14.91 1.84 14.24
C SER A 35 15.57 2.69 13.15
N PHE A 36 15.50 2.26 11.89
CA PHE A 36 15.97 3.05 10.75
C PHE A 36 15.21 4.38 10.63
N VAL A 37 13.88 4.35 10.70
CA VAL A 37 13.06 5.57 10.60
C VAL A 37 13.30 6.51 11.79
N ARG A 38 13.48 5.97 13.00
CA ARG A 38 13.86 6.79 14.17
C ARG A 38 15.22 7.46 13.99
N TRP A 39 16.21 6.71 13.51
CA TRP A 39 17.51 7.28 13.17
C TRP A 39 17.39 8.38 12.11
N LEU A 40 16.48 8.22 11.13
CA LEU A 40 16.21 9.27 10.18
C LEU A 40 15.70 10.54 10.87
N ALA A 41 14.70 10.42 11.74
CA ALA A 41 14.05 11.52 12.45
C ALA A 41 15.01 12.27 13.40
N GLU A 42 15.84 11.54 14.15
CA GLU A 42 16.81 12.09 15.12
C GLU A 42 17.90 12.94 14.47
N ASN A 43 18.14 12.74 13.17
CA ASN A 43 19.22 13.39 12.43
C ASN A 43 18.66 14.37 11.38
N VAL A 44 17.41 14.82 11.53
CA VAL A 44 16.83 15.92 10.77
C VAL A 44 17.37 17.24 11.29
N GLY A 45 17.84 18.11 10.40
CA GLY A 45 18.31 19.43 10.78
C GLY A 45 18.17 20.46 9.65
N PRO A 46 18.27 21.77 9.95
CA PRO A 46 18.18 22.82 8.93
C PRO A 46 19.26 22.70 7.84
N ALA A 47 20.44 22.17 8.20
CA ALA A 47 21.53 21.93 7.26
C ALA A 47 21.39 20.61 6.48
N THR A 48 20.61 19.67 7.01
CA THR A 48 20.39 18.32 6.46
C THR A 48 18.88 18.00 6.48
N PRO A 49 18.07 18.67 5.63
CA PRO A 49 16.68 18.28 5.47
C PRO A 49 16.58 16.85 4.98
N ARG A 50 15.58 16.10 5.43
CA ARG A 50 15.41 14.69 5.04
C ARG A 50 14.04 14.44 4.44
N ARG A 51 14.03 13.55 3.45
CA ARG A 51 12.83 13.03 2.81
C ARG A 51 12.85 11.52 2.86
N LEU A 52 11.78 10.91 3.37
CA LEU A 52 11.54 9.48 3.25
C LEU A 52 10.43 9.25 2.21
N VAL A 53 10.73 8.47 1.19
CA VAL A 53 9.77 8.03 0.17
C VAL A 53 9.45 6.57 0.41
N LEU A 54 8.18 6.29 0.71
CA LEU A 54 7.62 4.94 0.75
C LEU A 54 7.04 4.64 -0.65
N LEU A 55 7.80 3.92 -1.47
CA LEU A 55 7.63 3.79 -2.91
C LEU A 55 6.66 2.66 -3.33
N GLY A 56 5.47 2.64 -2.73
CA GLY A 56 4.45 1.65 -3.04
C GLY A 56 4.59 0.36 -2.25
N ASP A 57 3.48 -0.39 -2.21
CA ASP A 57 3.34 -1.67 -1.51
C ASP A 57 3.85 -1.61 -0.06
N THR A 58 3.55 -0.49 0.58
CA THR A 58 3.83 -0.25 2.00
C THR A 58 2.86 -1.03 2.88
N LEU A 59 1.57 -1.04 2.48
CA LEU A 59 0.49 -1.68 3.20
C LEU A 59 -0.18 -2.74 2.31
N ASP A 60 -0.67 -3.82 2.90
CA ASP A 60 -1.54 -4.76 2.19
C ASP A 60 -3.02 -4.39 2.41
N LEU A 61 -3.53 -3.51 1.54
CA LEU A 61 -4.91 -3.03 1.63
C LEU A 61 -5.87 -3.84 0.76
N PRO A 62 -7.15 -3.96 1.17
CA PRO A 62 -8.19 -4.50 0.32
C PRO A 62 -8.25 -3.74 -1.01
N THR A 63 -8.32 -4.48 -2.11
CA THR A 63 -8.40 -3.92 -3.48
C THR A 63 -9.84 -3.79 -3.99
N HIS A 64 -10.79 -4.42 -3.29
CA HIS A 64 -12.22 -4.39 -3.59
C HIS A 64 -13.03 -4.74 -2.34
N ALA A 65 -14.33 -4.46 -2.38
CA ALA A 65 -15.32 -4.98 -1.44
C ALA A 65 -16.50 -5.58 -2.20
N SER A 66 -17.35 -6.34 -1.50
CA SER A 66 -18.52 -6.96 -2.08
C SER A 66 -19.61 -5.93 -2.44
N GLY A 67 -20.12 -6.03 -3.67
CA GLY A 67 -21.16 -5.15 -4.22
C GLY A 67 -20.69 -4.42 -5.48
N SER A 68 -21.61 -3.72 -6.14
CA SER A 68 -21.35 -2.96 -7.37
C SER A 68 -21.82 -1.51 -7.23
N GLY A 69 -21.35 -0.65 -8.14
CA GLY A 69 -21.72 0.77 -8.15
C GLY A 69 -21.27 1.53 -6.90
N VAL A 70 -21.98 2.61 -6.58
CA VAL A 70 -21.62 3.55 -5.50
C VAL A 70 -21.54 2.87 -4.14
N ASP A 71 -22.43 1.92 -3.86
CA ASP A 71 -22.43 1.21 -2.57
C ASP A 71 -21.23 0.27 -2.42
N GLY A 72 -20.82 -0.38 -3.52
CA GLY A 72 -19.60 -1.19 -3.53
C GLY A 72 -18.35 -0.34 -3.27
N ILE A 73 -18.27 0.85 -3.88
CA ILE A 73 -17.16 1.80 -3.69
C ILE A 73 -17.11 2.27 -2.23
N ARG A 74 -18.25 2.68 -1.64
CA ARG A 74 -18.30 3.12 -0.23
C ARG A 74 -17.90 2.00 0.74
N ARG A 75 -18.33 0.77 0.48
CA ARG A 75 -17.92 -0.38 1.29
C ARG A 75 -16.42 -0.64 1.18
N TRP A 76 -15.85 -0.50 -0.01
CA TRP A 76 -14.43 -0.65 -0.24
C TRP A 76 -13.63 0.43 0.49
N GLU A 77 -14.01 1.70 0.37
CA GLU A 77 -13.41 2.82 1.10
C GLU A 77 -13.41 2.57 2.61
N GLY A 78 -14.56 2.17 3.17
CA GLY A 78 -14.70 1.86 4.59
C GLY A 78 -13.85 0.64 5.01
N ALA A 79 -13.84 -0.41 4.21
CA ALA A 79 -13.06 -1.62 4.48
C ALA A 79 -11.54 -1.35 4.44
N ALA A 80 -11.08 -0.55 3.47
CA ALA A 80 -9.69 -0.15 3.36
C ALA A 80 -9.25 0.77 4.49
N ALA A 81 -10.07 1.75 4.88
CA ALA A 81 -9.80 2.61 6.02
C ALA A 81 -9.72 1.79 7.33
N ALA A 82 -10.65 0.86 7.54
CA ALA A 82 -10.60 -0.04 8.70
C ALA A 82 -9.39 -1.00 8.66
N ALA A 83 -8.90 -1.37 7.47
CA ALA A 83 -7.70 -2.17 7.34
C ALA A 83 -6.45 -1.41 7.80
N VAL A 84 -6.33 -0.11 7.49
CA VAL A 84 -5.24 0.72 8.02
C VAL A 84 -5.18 0.67 9.54
N GLU A 85 -6.32 0.80 10.23
CA GLU A 85 -6.35 0.73 11.70
C GLU A 85 -5.82 -0.62 12.20
N ARG A 86 -6.29 -1.72 11.63
CA ARG A 86 -5.82 -3.07 12.00
C ARG A 86 -4.32 -3.26 11.75
N ILE A 87 -3.83 -2.79 10.60
CA ILE A 87 -2.40 -2.85 10.26
C ILE A 87 -1.59 -1.99 11.24
N ALA A 88 -2.06 -0.78 11.56
CA ALA A 88 -1.38 0.09 12.51
C ALA A 88 -1.33 -0.51 13.93
N ASP A 89 -2.40 -1.19 14.35
CA ASP A 89 -2.46 -1.89 15.64
C ASP A 89 -1.59 -3.15 15.68
N ALA A 90 -1.47 -3.86 14.55
CA ALA A 90 -0.57 -5.01 14.41
C ALA A 90 0.91 -4.60 14.35
N HIS A 91 1.20 -3.40 13.83
CA HIS A 91 2.56 -2.88 13.61
C HIS A 91 2.81 -1.55 14.35
N PRO A 92 2.70 -1.50 15.68
CA PRO A 92 2.85 -0.25 16.42
C PRO A 92 4.25 0.35 16.23
N ALA A 93 5.31 -0.47 16.23
CA ALA A 93 6.68 0.05 16.13
C ALA A 93 6.98 0.79 14.81
N PRO A 94 6.66 0.24 13.61
CA PRO A 94 6.72 1.01 12.37
C PRO A 94 5.88 2.29 12.37
N PHE A 95 4.63 2.24 12.83
CA PHE A 95 3.74 3.41 12.83
C PHE A 95 4.20 4.50 13.79
N ASP A 96 4.65 4.15 15.00
CA ASP A 96 5.20 5.10 15.96
C ASP A 96 6.46 5.79 15.41
N ALA A 97 7.32 5.03 14.71
CA ALA A 97 8.52 5.59 14.09
C ALA A 97 8.17 6.54 12.93
N LEU A 98 7.24 6.16 12.06
CA LEU A 98 6.76 7.02 10.97
C LEU A 98 6.06 8.28 11.50
N SER A 99 5.29 8.14 12.59
CA SER A 99 4.67 9.27 13.29
C SER A 99 5.73 10.24 13.82
N SER A 100 6.76 9.71 14.51
CA SER A 100 7.89 10.52 15.00
C SER A 100 8.62 11.25 13.88
N PHE A 101 8.80 10.60 12.72
CA PHE A 101 9.41 11.20 11.54
C PHE A 101 8.52 12.27 10.89
N ALA A 102 7.21 12.04 10.80
CA ALA A 102 6.27 13.00 10.22
C ALA A 102 6.20 14.32 11.01
N VAL A 103 6.45 14.28 12.32
CA VAL A 103 6.47 15.47 13.19
C VAL A 103 7.87 16.07 13.41
N SER A 104 8.94 15.45 12.88
CA SER A 104 10.32 15.92 13.09
C SER A 104 10.74 17.07 12.16
N GLY A 105 9.82 17.60 11.34
CA GLY A 105 10.11 18.61 10.31
C GLY A 105 10.69 18.05 9.01
N ALA A 106 10.75 16.72 8.86
CA ALA A 106 11.10 16.04 7.62
C ALA A 106 9.90 15.93 6.67
N ARG A 107 10.15 15.43 5.45
CA ARG A 107 9.10 15.14 4.46
C ARG A 107 8.87 13.64 4.34
N LEU A 108 7.64 13.20 4.55
CA LEU A 108 7.22 11.83 4.28
C LEU A 108 6.39 11.80 2.99
N GLU A 109 6.79 11.00 2.02
CA GLU A 109 6.10 10.87 0.74
C GLU A 109 5.60 9.43 0.59
N LEU A 110 4.29 9.24 0.47
CA LEU A 110 3.70 7.91 0.23
C LEU A 110 3.30 7.79 -1.23
N LEU A 111 3.90 6.84 -1.93
CA LEU A 111 3.52 6.41 -3.25
C LEU A 111 2.62 5.17 -3.13
N ALA A 112 1.57 5.07 -3.94
CA ALA A 112 0.81 3.83 -4.03
C ALA A 112 1.45 2.86 -5.03
N GLY A 113 1.46 1.59 -4.66
CA GLY A 113 1.71 0.45 -5.53
C GLY A 113 0.41 -0.29 -5.87
N ASN A 114 0.53 -1.51 -6.36
CA ASN A 114 -0.64 -2.33 -6.69
C ASN A 114 -1.26 -3.01 -5.46
N HIS A 115 -0.56 -3.00 -4.31
CA HIS A 115 -1.09 -3.55 -3.07
C HIS A 115 -1.88 -2.57 -2.22
N ASP A 116 -1.54 -1.30 -2.32
CA ASP A 116 -2.10 -0.21 -1.54
C ASP A 116 -2.66 0.89 -2.43
N VAL A 117 -3.25 0.52 -3.57
CA VAL A 117 -4.00 1.45 -4.46
C VAL A 117 -5.06 2.26 -3.70
N ALA A 118 -5.58 1.71 -2.59
CA ALA A 118 -6.52 2.37 -1.71
C ALA A 118 -5.93 3.59 -0.97
N LEU A 119 -4.59 3.78 -0.93
CA LEU A 119 -3.94 5.02 -0.47
C LEU A 119 -4.38 6.25 -1.27
N GLN A 120 -4.97 6.07 -2.44
CA GLN A 120 -5.54 7.17 -3.22
C GLN A 120 -6.89 7.66 -2.66
N LEU A 121 -7.53 6.89 -1.77
CA LEU A 121 -8.86 7.19 -1.24
C LEU A 121 -8.78 8.18 -0.07
N PRO A 122 -9.59 9.26 -0.08
CA PRO A 122 -9.58 10.24 1.01
C PRO A 122 -9.80 9.64 2.41
N PRO A 123 -10.74 8.69 2.64
CA PRO A 123 -10.92 8.09 3.96
C PRO A 123 -9.69 7.33 4.47
N VAL A 124 -8.97 6.64 3.57
CA VAL A 124 -7.73 5.90 3.90
C VAL A 124 -6.62 6.87 4.30
N ARG A 125 -6.42 7.94 3.52
CA ARG A 125 -5.45 8.99 3.84
C ARG A 125 -5.75 9.66 5.17
N GLN A 126 -7.02 9.92 5.46
CA GLN A 126 -7.42 10.55 6.72
C GLN A 126 -7.02 9.68 7.92
N VAL A 127 -7.37 8.40 7.91
CA VAL A 127 -6.98 7.46 8.98
C VAL A 127 -5.46 7.38 9.12
N LEU A 128 -4.73 7.30 8.01
CA LEU A 128 -3.26 7.29 8.06
C LEU A 128 -2.69 8.57 8.67
N LEU A 129 -3.18 9.75 8.29
CA LEU A 129 -2.74 11.01 8.88
C LEU A 129 -3.00 11.05 10.38
N ASP A 130 -4.17 10.57 10.81
CA ASP A 130 -4.54 10.52 12.23
C ASP A 130 -3.59 9.61 13.02
N ARG A 131 -3.19 8.45 12.45
CA ARG A 131 -2.19 7.55 13.05
C ARG A 131 -0.77 8.12 13.04
N LEU A 132 -0.42 8.90 12.03
CA LEU A 132 0.90 9.51 11.91
C LEU A 132 1.05 10.79 12.75
N GLY A 133 -0.03 11.33 13.33
CA GLY A 133 0.02 12.53 14.17
C GLY A 133 0.58 13.79 13.50
N GLY A 134 0.72 13.77 12.17
CA GLY A 134 1.44 14.76 11.39
C GLY A 134 0.60 15.94 10.92
N ASP A 135 1.26 17.07 10.66
CA ASP A 135 0.68 18.15 9.88
C ASP A 135 0.38 17.65 8.46
N ARG A 136 -0.80 17.99 7.93
CA ARG A 136 -1.22 17.69 6.55
C ARG A 136 -0.20 18.18 5.51
N GLY A 137 0.64 19.17 5.86
CA GLY A 137 1.71 19.70 5.00
C GLY A 137 3.00 18.87 4.94
N ALA A 138 3.27 17.99 5.90
CA ALA A 138 4.52 17.21 5.98
C ALA A 138 4.43 15.84 5.28
N VAL A 139 3.21 15.38 5.00
CA VAL A 139 2.93 14.09 4.35
C VAL A 139 2.37 14.33 2.95
N GLY A 140 3.12 13.95 1.93
CA GLY A 140 2.67 14.01 0.53
C GLY A 140 2.20 12.66 0.01
N TRP A 141 1.27 12.71 -0.95
CA TRP A 141 0.55 11.54 -1.46
C TRP A 141 0.69 11.47 -2.98
N HIS A 142 1.21 10.36 -3.48
CA HIS A 142 1.51 10.17 -4.89
C HIS A 142 0.76 8.94 -5.39
N PRO A 143 -0.13 9.09 -6.39
CA PRO A 143 -0.93 7.97 -6.85
C PRO A 143 -0.09 6.91 -7.56
N TRP A 144 0.91 7.30 -8.38
CA TRP A 144 1.66 6.36 -9.22
C TRP A 144 3.12 6.74 -9.45
N SER A 145 3.46 8.02 -9.36
CA SER A 145 4.81 8.52 -9.62
C SER A 145 5.13 9.71 -8.72
N LEU A 146 6.36 9.77 -8.22
CA LEU A 146 6.94 10.93 -7.58
C LEU A 146 7.96 11.57 -8.54
N HIS A 147 7.79 12.86 -8.83
CA HIS A 147 8.72 13.61 -9.67
C HIS A 147 9.29 14.80 -8.90
N LEU A 148 10.57 14.70 -8.57
CA LEU A 148 11.39 15.81 -8.07
C LEU A 148 12.16 16.39 -9.25
N ARG A 149 11.73 17.56 -9.72
CA ARG A 149 12.24 18.17 -10.97
C ARG A 149 13.76 18.27 -10.97
N GLY A 150 14.37 17.74 -12.03
CA GLY A 150 15.82 17.77 -12.24
C GLY A 150 16.62 16.84 -11.32
N LEU A 151 15.95 15.99 -10.54
CA LEU A 151 16.59 15.12 -9.55
C LEU A 151 16.13 13.67 -9.63
N LEU A 152 14.82 13.42 -9.48
CA LEU A 152 14.29 12.06 -9.29
C LEU A 152 12.95 11.88 -9.99
N TRP A 153 12.81 10.80 -10.75
CA TRP A 153 11.54 10.20 -11.14
C TRP A 153 11.46 8.82 -10.51
N ALA A 154 10.42 8.57 -9.72
CA ALA A 154 10.25 7.31 -9.01
C ALA A 154 8.84 6.77 -9.20
N GLU A 155 8.75 5.48 -9.51
CA GLU A 155 7.54 4.68 -9.66
C GLU A 155 7.74 3.38 -8.88
N HIS A 156 6.66 2.78 -8.39
CA HIS A 156 6.73 1.49 -7.72
C HIS A 156 7.25 0.38 -8.65
N GLY A 157 6.89 0.43 -9.94
CA GLY A 157 7.40 -0.46 -10.98
C GLY A 157 6.41 -1.54 -11.42
N SER A 158 5.36 -1.80 -10.64
CA SER A 158 4.27 -2.72 -11.04
C SER A 158 3.59 -2.30 -12.34
N GLN A 159 3.70 -1.02 -12.69
CA GLN A 159 3.28 -0.43 -13.95
C GLN A 159 3.80 -1.19 -15.18
N HIS A 160 5.03 -1.72 -15.11
CA HIS A 160 5.72 -2.31 -16.23
C HIS A 160 5.68 -3.85 -16.20
N HIS A 161 4.86 -4.44 -15.33
CA HIS A 161 4.87 -5.87 -15.06
C HIS A 161 3.59 -6.57 -15.52
N ASP A 162 3.73 -7.57 -16.40
CA ASP A 162 2.61 -8.29 -17.02
C ASP A 162 1.58 -8.88 -16.03
N LEU A 163 2.04 -9.31 -14.84
CA LEU A 163 1.18 -9.91 -13.82
C LEU A 163 0.72 -8.94 -12.72
N HIS A 164 1.38 -7.79 -12.57
CA HIS A 164 1.17 -6.89 -11.42
C HIS A 164 0.67 -5.50 -11.84
N ALA A 165 0.71 -5.19 -13.14
CA ALA A 165 0.16 -3.98 -13.69
C ALA A 165 -1.36 -3.93 -13.52
N ILE A 166 -1.82 -2.77 -13.03
CA ILE A 166 -3.24 -2.42 -13.01
C ILE A 166 -3.57 -1.82 -14.40
N PRO A 167 -4.58 -2.25 -15.16
CA PRO A 167 -4.71 -1.76 -16.55
C PRO A 167 -5.11 -0.27 -16.69
N GLU A 168 -5.76 0.35 -15.70
CA GLU A 168 -6.45 1.65 -15.85
C GLU A 168 -5.98 2.73 -14.85
N TRP A 169 -4.67 3.00 -14.78
CA TRP A 169 -4.08 3.93 -13.77
C TRP A 169 -4.71 5.33 -13.74
N LEU A 170 -5.20 5.82 -14.88
CA LEU A 170 -5.73 7.19 -15.03
C LEU A 170 -7.22 7.31 -14.71
N SER A 171 -7.94 6.21 -14.53
CA SER A 171 -9.38 6.24 -14.21
C SER A 171 -9.59 6.75 -12.78
N PRO A 172 -10.48 7.71 -12.49
CA PRO A 172 -10.72 8.20 -11.14
C PRO A 172 -11.37 7.13 -10.26
N PRO A 173 -11.06 7.04 -8.95
CA PRO A 173 -11.58 6.03 -8.04
C PRO A 173 -13.09 5.75 -8.11
N ALA A 174 -13.88 6.82 -8.29
CA ALA A 174 -15.34 6.76 -8.35
C ALA A 174 -15.92 6.07 -9.61
N SER A 175 -15.12 5.89 -10.66
CA SER A 175 -15.51 5.15 -11.88
C SER A 175 -15.12 3.66 -11.85
N ARG A 176 -14.41 3.23 -10.79
CA ARG A 176 -13.73 1.93 -10.72
C ARG A 176 -14.60 0.84 -10.10
N SER A 177 -15.86 0.74 -10.49
CA SER A 177 -16.65 -0.43 -10.12
C SER A 177 -16.07 -1.61 -10.90
N THR A 178 -15.57 -2.61 -10.17
CA THR A 178 -14.96 -3.88 -10.67
C THR A 178 -13.61 -3.72 -11.35
N TRP A 179 -12.53 -3.59 -10.55
CA TRP A 179 -11.18 -3.81 -11.07
C TRP A 179 -10.98 -5.26 -11.52
N GLY A 180 -10.42 -5.43 -12.73
CA GLY A 180 -9.60 -6.59 -13.03
C GLY A 180 -8.34 -6.52 -12.17
N LEU A 181 -8.29 -7.32 -11.11
CA LEU A 181 -7.09 -7.44 -10.30
C LEU A 181 -5.94 -7.90 -11.19
N PRO A 182 -4.71 -7.40 -10.99
CA PRO A 182 -3.57 -7.97 -11.68
C PRO A 182 -3.53 -9.49 -11.44
N PRO A 183 -3.26 -10.31 -12.46
CA PRO A 183 -3.27 -11.77 -12.31
C PRO A 183 -2.44 -12.28 -11.12
N GLY A 184 -1.32 -11.62 -10.84
CA GLY A 184 -0.46 -11.90 -9.70
C GLY A 184 -1.15 -11.74 -8.35
N ARG A 185 -2.05 -10.75 -8.19
CA ARG A 185 -2.84 -10.58 -6.96
C ARG A 185 -3.81 -11.73 -6.73
N ALA A 186 -4.38 -12.29 -7.79
CA ALA A 186 -5.27 -13.43 -7.68
C ALA A 186 -4.50 -14.70 -7.25
N ILE A 187 -3.30 -14.92 -7.82
CA ILE A 187 -2.41 -16.03 -7.46
C ILE A 187 -1.95 -15.90 -5.99
N GLU A 188 -1.58 -14.70 -5.56
CA GLU A 188 -1.18 -14.44 -4.19
C GLU A 188 -2.31 -14.71 -3.19
N ALA A 189 -3.53 -14.23 -3.48
CA ALA A 189 -4.70 -14.50 -2.63
C ALA A 189 -4.94 -16.01 -2.47
N LEU A 190 -4.79 -16.79 -3.56
CA LEU A 190 -4.86 -18.26 -3.50
C LEU A 190 -3.74 -18.86 -2.66
N SER A 191 -2.54 -18.29 -2.72
CA SER A 191 -1.36 -18.75 -1.98
C SER A 191 -1.53 -18.51 -0.48
N VAL A 192 -2.06 -17.36 -0.08
CA VAL A 192 -2.41 -17.05 1.32
C VAL A 192 -3.51 -18.00 1.83
N VAL A 193 -4.57 -18.21 1.05
CA VAL A 193 -5.63 -19.16 1.41
C VAL A 193 -5.09 -20.60 1.55
N ALA A 194 -4.19 -21.01 0.66
CA ALA A 194 -3.56 -22.33 0.72
C ALA A 194 -2.63 -22.48 1.93
N ALA A 195 -1.86 -21.43 2.26
CA ALA A 195 -0.97 -21.41 3.42
C ALA A 195 -1.73 -21.48 4.75
N ARG A 196 -2.95 -20.93 4.81
CA ARG A 196 -3.84 -20.96 6.00
C ARG A 196 -4.62 -22.28 6.19
N GLY A 197 -4.17 -23.39 5.59
CA GLY A 197 -4.92 -24.64 5.41
C GLY A 197 -5.95 -25.08 6.49
N ARG A 198 -7.15 -25.45 5.99
CA ARG A 198 -8.21 -26.32 6.58
C ARG A 198 -9.10 -25.73 7.70
N GLY A 199 -9.97 -24.78 7.31
CA GLY A 199 -11.21 -24.38 8.01
C GLY A 199 -12.30 -24.01 6.99
N PRO A 200 -13.57 -23.71 7.39
CA PRO A 200 -14.71 -23.57 6.48
C PRO A 200 -14.66 -22.27 5.66
N SER A 201 -13.67 -22.15 4.78
CA SER A 201 -13.45 -21.03 3.87
C SER A 201 -13.56 -21.48 2.41
N ARG A 202 -14.38 -22.52 2.14
CA ARG A 202 -14.64 -22.99 0.78
C ARG A 202 -15.27 -21.91 -0.11
N GLN A 203 -16.05 -20.99 0.47
CA GLN A 203 -16.67 -19.90 -0.28
C GLN A 203 -15.69 -18.76 -0.63
N LEU A 204 -14.77 -18.42 0.28
CA LEU A 204 -13.71 -17.44 0.01
C LEU A 204 -12.69 -17.99 -0.98
N ALA A 205 -12.27 -19.25 -0.82
CA ALA A 205 -11.44 -19.94 -1.78
C ALA A 205 -12.13 -20.05 -3.16
N ALA A 206 -13.42 -20.40 -3.21
CA ALA A 206 -14.17 -20.49 -4.47
C ALA A 206 -14.35 -19.13 -5.14
N ALA A 207 -14.58 -18.04 -4.38
CA ALA A 207 -14.66 -16.69 -4.92
C ALA A 207 -13.30 -16.21 -5.46
N SER A 208 -12.21 -16.43 -4.72
CA SER A 208 -10.86 -16.10 -5.17
C SER A 208 -10.42 -16.95 -6.37
N VAL A 209 -10.78 -18.24 -6.41
CA VAL A 209 -10.54 -19.10 -7.58
C VAL A 209 -11.37 -18.63 -8.76
N ALA A 210 -12.67 -18.36 -8.60
CA ALA A 210 -13.52 -17.88 -9.71
C ALA A 210 -12.98 -16.58 -10.31
N VAL A 211 -12.59 -15.62 -9.45
CA VAL A 211 -11.94 -14.37 -9.90
C VAL A 211 -10.60 -14.64 -10.57
N ALA A 212 -9.76 -15.53 -10.03
CA ALA A 212 -8.50 -15.92 -10.66
C ALA A 212 -8.71 -16.61 -12.03
N THR A 213 -9.74 -17.44 -12.16
CA THR A 213 -10.00 -18.19 -13.40
C THR A 213 -10.54 -17.26 -14.48
N ASP A 214 -11.42 -16.32 -14.14
CA ASP A 214 -11.91 -15.30 -15.07
C ASP A 214 -10.82 -14.29 -15.46
N VAL A 215 -9.95 -13.90 -14.52
CA VAL A 215 -8.81 -13.00 -14.79
C VAL A 215 -7.77 -13.68 -15.68
N LEU A 216 -7.44 -14.96 -15.43
CA LEU A 216 -6.52 -15.71 -16.31
C LEU A 216 -7.15 -15.96 -17.69
N ALA A 217 -8.44 -16.32 -17.75
CA ALA A 217 -9.13 -16.55 -19.01
C ALA A 217 -9.21 -15.27 -19.88
N SER A 218 -9.38 -14.10 -19.25
CA SER A 218 -9.40 -12.80 -19.93
C SER A 218 -8.00 -12.27 -20.28
N ALA A 219 -6.99 -12.50 -19.44
CA ALA A 219 -5.59 -12.10 -19.71
C ALA A 219 -4.96 -12.89 -20.88
N PHE A 220 -5.40 -14.13 -21.14
CA PHE A 220 -4.90 -14.96 -22.24
C PHE A 220 -5.81 -14.98 -23.48
N ALA A 221 -6.97 -14.35 -23.44
CA ALA A 221 -7.80 -14.13 -24.61
C ALA A 221 -7.18 -13.01 -25.46
N ARG A 222 -6.32 -13.38 -26.42
CA ARG A 222 -5.80 -12.41 -27.41
C ARG A 222 -6.96 -11.78 -28.18
N PRO A 223 -6.98 -10.44 -28.39
CA PRO A 223 -7.89 -9.87 -29.37
C PRO A 223 -7.51 -10.40 -30.77
N ALA A 224 -8.53 -10.80 -31.52
CA ALA A 224 -8.41 -11.16 -32.93
C ALA A 224 -8.25 -9.92 -33.82
#